data_AF-A0A3D4QU03-F1
#
_entry.id   AF-A0A3D4QU03-F1
#
_cell.length_a   1.000
_cell.length_b   1.000
_cell.length_c   1.000
_cell.angle_alpha   90.00
_cell.angle_beta   90.00
_cell.angle_gamma   90.00
#
_symmetry.space_group_name_H-M   'P 1'
#
loop_
_entity.id
_entity.type
_entity.pdbx_description
1 polymer ?
#
loop_
_entity_poly.entity_id
_entity_poly.type
_entity_poly.pdbx_seq_one_letter_code
_entity_poly.pdbx_strand_id
1 'polypeptide(L)' 'QELEKGDAPLEKSLDLYKRGVELTNLCNKQLTEAQGIVRILSRNLNGELQEMEFNIDERELR' A
#
# COMPACT_ATOMS: atom_id res chain seq x y z
N GLN A 1 -12.29 13.42 12.59
CA GLN A 1 -13.18 14.40 13.23
C GLN A 1 -12.51 15.36 14.20
N GLU A 2 -11.75 14.95 15.24
CA GLU A 2 -11.16 15.96 16.16
C GLU A 2 -10.22 16.97 15.48
N LEU A 3 -9.32 16.51 14.60
CA LEU A 3 -8.48 17.40 13.80
C LEU A 3 -9.29 18.26 12.82
N GLU A 4 -10.33 17.68 12.20
CA GLU A 4 -11.17 18.34 11.18
C GLU A 4 -12.05 19.45 11.76
N LYS A 5 -12.34 19.40 13.07
CA LYS A 5 -13.08 20.45 13.78
C LYS A 5 -12.25 21.71 14.00
N GLY A 6 -10.91 21.60 13.99
CA GLY A 6 -10.00 22.75 14.14
C GLY A 6 -9.84 23.30 15.56
N ASP A 7 -10.62 22.82 16.52
CA ASP A 7 -10.64 23.34 17.91
C ASP A 7 -9.56 22.72 18.82
N ALA A 8 -8.74 21.80 18.30
CA ALA A 8 -7.73 21.13 19.09
C ALA A 8 -6.48 22.01 19.30
N PRO A 9 -5.93 22.12 20.52
CA PRO A 9 -4.65 22.78 20.76
C PRO A 9 -3.55 22.21 19.86
N LEU A 10 -2.53 23.03 19.56
CA LEU A 10 -1.46 22.65 18.63
C LEU A 10 -0.76 21.35 19.04
N GLU A 11 -0.41 21.18 20.33
CA GLU A 11 0.25 19.95 20.77
C GLU A 11 -0.63 18.73 20.53
N LYS A 12 -1.93 18.82 20.88
CA LYS A 12 -2.89 17.74 20.65
C LYS A 12 -3.05 17.45 19.15
N SER A 13 -3.04 18.48 18.31
CA SER A 13 -3.14 18.32 16.86
C SER A 13 -1.92 17.59 16.29
N LEU A 14 -0.72 17.91 16.77
CA LEU A 14 0.52 17.22 16.37
C LEU A 14 0.51 15.75 16.78
N ASP A 15 0.03 15.43 17.99
CA ASP A 15 -0.06 14.06 18.48
C ASP A 15 -1.07 13.23 17.68
N LEU A 16 -2.26 13.80 17.41
CA LEU A 16 -3.27 13.17 16.58
C LEU A 16 -2.77 12.93 15.15
N TYR A 17 -2.03 13.88 14.58
CA TYR A 17 -1.44 13.74 13.25
C TYR A 17 -0.41 12.60 13.21
N LYS A 18 0.54 12.56 14.16
CA LYS A 18 1.55 11.48 14.24
C LYS A 18 0.89 10.11 14.32
N ARG A 19 -0.12 9.98 15.19
CA ARG A 19 -0.91 8.74 15.31
C ARG A 19 -1.60 8.39 13.99
N GLY A 20 -2.15 9.37 13.28
CA GLY A 20 -2.75 9.18 11.96
C GLY A 20 -1.76 8.65 10.90
N VAL A 21 -0.51 9.15 10.92
CA VAL A 21 0.57 8.67 10.05
C VAL A 21 0.93 7.22 10.37
N GLU A 22 1.10 6.88 11.66
CA GLU A 22 1.38 5.52 12.10
C GLU A 22 0.30 4.52 11.67
N LEU A 23 -0.98 4.90 11.85
CA LEU A 23 -2.11 4.08 11.43
C LEU A 23 -2.16 3.88 9.91
N THR A 24 -1.91 4.94 9.14
CA THR A 24 -1.84 4.87 7.68
C THR A 24 -0.76 3.89 7.23
N ASN A 25 0.44 3.97 7.82
CA ASN A 25 1.54 3.07 7.52
C ASN A 25 1.21 1.61 7.85
N LEU A 26 0.56 1.38 8.99
CA LEU A 26 0.11 0.03 9.39
C LEU A 26 -0.90 -0.54 8.39
N CYS A 27 -1.91 0.24 8.00
CA CYS A 27 -2.92 -0.17 7.03
C CYS A 27 -2.28 -0.49 5.68
N ASN A 28 -1.38 0.37 5.19
CA ASN A 28 -0.68 0.13 3.93
C ASN A 28 0.12 -1.16 3.96
N LYS A 29 0.84 -1.44 5.06
CA LYS A 29 1.57 -2.70 5.21
C LYS A 29 0.64 -3.91 5.13
N GLN A 30 -0.49 -3.87 5.84
CA GLN A 30 -1.48 -4.95 5.79
C GLN A 30 -2.09 -5.12 4.40
N LEU A 31 -2.37 -4.02 3.70
CA LEU A 31 -2.88 -4.06 2.33
C LEU A 31 -1.83 -4.67 1.38
N THR A 32 -0.56 -4.28 1.48
CA THR A 32 0.52 -4.88 0.69
C THR A 32 0.67 -6.37 0.96
N GLU A 33 0.61 -6.79 2.23
CA GLU A 33 0.65 -8.21 2.61
C GLU A 33 -0.57 -8.98 2.07
N ALA A 34 -1.77 -8.42 2.20
CA ALA A 34 -3.03 -9.05 1.82
C ALA A 34 -3.27 -9.07 0.29
N GLN A 35 -2.79 -8.07 -0.44
CA GLN A 35 -2.84 -8.04 -1.91
C GLN A 35 -2.13 -9.26 -2.50
N GLY A 36 -1.15 -9.83 -1.76
CA GLY A 36 -0.34 -10.95 -2.21
C GLY A 36 0.53 -10.52 -3.39
N ILE A 37 1.75 -11.05 -3.49
CA ILE A 37 2.51 -10.92 -4.74
C ILE A 37 1.82 -11.85 -5.73
N VAL A 38 0.86 -11.34 -6.50
CA VAL A 38 0.39 -12.04 -7.69
C VAL A 38 1.63 -12.18 -8.57
N ARG A 39 2.00 -13.42 -8.88
CA ARG A 39 3.14 -13.73 -9.75
C ARG A 39 2.60 -14.26 -11.06
N ILE A 40 3.07 -13.69 -12.17
CA ILE A 40 2.81 -14.26 -13.49
C ILE A 40 3.72 -15.47 -13.63
N LEU A 41 3.12 -16.65 -13.80
CA LEU A 41 3.84 -17.84 -14.26
C LEU A 41 3.93 -17.80 -15.78
N SER A 42 5.15 -17.71 -16.32
CA SER A 42 5.39 -17.81 -17.76
C SER A 42 6.41 -18.92 -18.05
N ARG A 43 6.52 -19.30 -19.32
CA ARG A 43 7.52 -20.26 -19.78
C ARG A 43 8.58 -19.51 -20.57
N ASN A 44 9.84 -19.68 -20.22
CA ASN A 44 10.94 -19.08 -20.97
C ASN A 44 11.14 -19.80 -22.32
N LEU A 45 12.03 -19.27 -23.15
CA LEU A 45 12.33 -19.83 -24.49
C LEU A 45 12.91 -21.25 -24.43
N ASN A 46 13.49 -21.65 -23.29
CA ASN A 46 14.03 -22.99 -23.05
C ASN A 46 12.96 -23.97 -22.55
N GLY A 47 11.73 -23.52 -22.36
CA GLY A 47 10.64 -24.34 -21.87
C GLY A 47 10.56 -24.43 -20.34
N GLU A 48 11.32 -23.65 -19.58
CA GLU A 48 11.31 -23.68 -18.11
C GLU A 48 10.27 -22.70 -17.55
N LEU A 49 9.65 -23.05 -16.42
CA LEU A 49 8.75 -22.16 -15.69
C LEU A 49 9.54 -21.01 -15.03
N GLN A 50 9.06 -19.78 -15.19
CA GLN A 50 9.59 -18.59 -14.52
C GLN A 50 8.46 -17.78 -13.88
N GLU A 51 8.77 -17.10 -12.77
CA GLU A 51 7.87 -16.20 -12.05
C GLU A 51 8.27 -14.73 -12.32
N MET A 52 7.29 -13.86 -12.58
CA MET A 52 7.50 -12.41 -12.66
C MET A 52 6.51 -11.66 -11.78
N GLU A 53 6.90 -10.50 -11.26
CA GLU A 53 6.02 -9.63 -10.46
C GLU A 53 4.84 -9.14 -11.30
N PHE A 54 3.64 -9.21 -10.72
CA PHE A 54 2.46 -8.62 -11.33
C PHE A 54 2.32 -7.16 -10.90
N ASN A 55 2.74 -6.22 -11.75
CA ASN A 55 2.53 -4.78 -11.52
C ASN A 55 1.20 -4.32 -12.13
N ILE A 56 0.36 -3.71 -11.29
CA ILE A 56 -1.00 -3.26 -11.65
C ILE A 56 -0.96 -2.04 -12.61
N ASP A 57 0.13 -1.29 -12.65
CA ASP A 57 0.29 -0.09 -13.48
C ASP A 57 0.39 -0.35 -15.00
N GLU A 58 0.60 -1.59 -15.45
CA GLU A 58 0.76 -1.89 -16.89
C GLU A 58 -0.57 -2.20 -17.61
N ARG A 59 -1.68 -2.46 -16.90
CA ARG A 59 -2.95 -2.86 -17.53
C ARG A 59 -3.86 -1.71 -17.96
N GLU A 60 -3.58 -0.47 -17.55
CA GLU A 60 -4.33 0.74 -17.95
C GLU A 60 -3.83 1.38 -19.27
N LEU A 61 -2.91 0.73 -19.99
CA LEU A 61 -2.32 1.22 -21.25
C LEU A 61 -2.79 0.46 -22.51
N ARG A 62 -3.93 -0.23 -22.46
CA ARG A 62 -4.54 -0.85 -23.65
C ARG A 62 -6.00 -0.46 -23.82
#